data_AF-A0A812YRP6-F1
#
_entry.id   AF-A0A812YRP6-F1
#
_cell.length_a   1.000
_cell.length_b   1.000
_cell.length_c   1.000
_cell.angle_alpha   90.00
_cell.angle_beta   90.00
_cell.angle_gamma   90.00
#
_symmetry.space_group_name_H-M   'P 1'
#
loop_
_entity.id
_entity.type
_entity.pdbx_description
1 polymer ?
#
loop_
_entity_poly.entity_id
_entity_poly.type
_entity_poly.pdbx_seq_one_letter_code
_entity_poly.pdbx_strand_id
1 'polypeptide(L)'
;MDGPPENREGSAESRGVIPRTVDLIFQEVEDLRAKGWQFDVSATLLEVYNEAVHDILAPRKEQRAACGTDSRQAVEQFVTRKVADAAAVHRLLAKAAQERHVAATACNDRSSRSHAVFQLSLNGHRWAEDRQETVSGLLSLVDLAGSERVEKSQATGERMKEARFINRSLSALGDVIEALSRRGSDGTGHVPYRNSRLTMLLKSSLSGDSKALMFVNVSPCLCHLNETLASLRFAAKVHDCNVGVARRYADNGKV
;
A
#
# COMPACT_ATOMS: atom_id res chain seq x y z
N MET A 1 -0.34 1.51 10.80
CA MET A 1 0.26 2.61 9.99
C MET A 1 -0.18 4.04 10.37
N ASP A 2 -1.44 4.27 10.74
CA ASP A 2 -1.99 5.63 10.96
C ASP A 2 -1.65 6.27 12.32
N GLY A 3 -1.40 5.47 13.36
CA GLY A 3 -1.31 5.95 14.75
C GLY A 3 -2.71 6.04 15.41
N PRO A 4 -2.80 6.36 16.72
CA PRO A 4 -4.07 6.55 17.38
C PRO A 4 -4.79 7.80 16.79
N PRO A 5 -6.13 7.79 16.72
CA PRO A 5 -6.89 8.92 16.21
C PRO A 5 -6.62 10.17 17.06
N GLU A 6 -6.48 11.33 16.43
CA GLU A 6 -6.13 12.62 17.07
C GLU A 6 -7.02 12.99 18.26
N ASN A 7 -8.23 12.44 18.34
CA ASN A 7 -9.21 12.72 19.39
C ASN A 7 -9.03 11.89 20.68
N ARG A 8 -8.08 10.94 20.72
CA ARG A 8 -7.73 10.17 21.93
C ARG A 8 -6.32 10.54 22.39
N GLU A 9 -6.19 11.64 23.13
CA GLU A 9 -4.98 12.02 23.89
C GLU A 9 -3.63 11.75 23.19
N GLY A 10 -3.59 11.90 21.86
CA GLY A 10 -2.41 11.61 21.05
C GLY A 10 -1.63 12.90 20.84
N SER A 11 -0.49 13.04 21.49
CA SER A 11 0.44 14.14 21.20
C SER A 11 0.89 14.07 19.73
N ALA A 12 1.45 15.16 19.19
CA ALA A 12 2.08 15.13 17.86
C ALA A 12 3.15 14.01 17.70
N GLU A 13 3.63 13.45 18.82
CA GLU A 13 4.55 12.31 18.88
C GLU A 13 3.87 10.95 18.62
N SER A 14 2.56 10.80 18.86
CA SER A 14 1.88 9.53 18.63
C SER A 14 1.46 9.29 17.18
N ARG A 15 1.56 10.28 16.29
CA ARG A 15 1.17 10.17 14.88
C ARG A 15 1.96 9.06 14.17
N GLY A 16 1.25 8.26 13.36
CA GLY A 16 1.85 7.16 12.60
C GLY A 16 2.70 7.62 11.42
N VAL A 17 3.18 6.65 10.63
CA VAL A 17 4.06 6.92 9.48
C VAL A 17 3.31 7.68 8.38
N ILE A 18 2.08 7.26 8.04
CA ILE A 18 1.28 7.88 6.96
C ILE A 18 1.11 9.39 7.18
N PRO A 19 0.53 9.87 8.30
CA PRO A 19 0.31 11.30 8.48
C PRO A 19 1.60 12.13 8.50
N ARG A 20 2.70 11.58 9.05
CA ARG A 20 4.01 12.24 9.05
C ARG A 20 4.61 12.35 7.65
N THR A 21 4.51 11.28 6.86
CA THR A 21 4.99 11.27 5.47
C THR A 21 4.20 12.25 4.60
N VAL A 22 2.89 12.34 4.79
CA VAL A 22 2.04 13.31 4.09
C VAL A 22 2.49 14.74 4.39
N ASP A 23 2.67 15.08 5.67
CA ASP A 23 3.10 16.45 6.04
C ASP A 23 4.46 16.80 5.45
N LEU A 24 5.42 15.88 5.54
CA LEU A 24 6.75 16.06 4.96
C LEU A 24 6.69 16.29 3.45
N ILE A 25 5.88 15.51 2.74
CA ILE A 25 5.71 15.65 1.29
C ILE A 25 5.14 17.02 0.93
N PHE A 26 4.10 17.47 1.63
CA PHE A 26 3.50 18.77 1.32
C PHE A 26 4.39 19.95 1.72
N GLN A 27 5.22 19.79 2.75
CA GLN A 27 6.27 20.75 3.09
C GLN A 27 7.29 20.86 1.93
N GLU A 28 7.80 19.73 1.44
CA GLU A 28 8.73 19.73 0.29
C GLU A 28 8.10 20.25 -1.00
N VAL A 29 6.81 19.97 -1.24
CA VAL A 29 6.07 20.54 -2.38
C VAL A 29 6.03 22.07 -2.30
N GLU A 30 5.84 22.65 -1.11
CA GLU A 30 5.86 24.10 -0.93
C GLU A 30 7.25 24.70 -1.16
N ASP A 31 8.29 24.06 -0.61
CA ASP A 31 9.68 24.48 -0.80
C ASP A 31 10.12 24.41 -2.27
N LEU A 32 9.62 23.41 -3.02
CA LEU A 32 9.85 23.29 -4.46
C LEU A 32 9.01 24.27 -5.27
N ARG A 33 7.83 24.69 -4.78
CA ARG A 33 7.02 25.74 -5.42
C ARG A 33 7.77 27.07 -5.48
N ALA A 34 8.51 27.41 -4.43
CA ALA A 34 9.40 28.57 -4.43
C ALA A 34 10.49 28.51 -5.52
N LYS A 35 10.81 27.31 -6.03
CA LYS A 35 11.76 27.06 -7.13
C LYS A 35 11.09 26.90 -8.50
N GLY A 36 9.80 27.26 -8.62
CA GLY A 36 9.02 27.24 -9.85
C GLY A 36 8.35 25.91 -10.20
N TRP A 37 8.35 24.93 -9.30
CA TRP A 37 7.63 23.67 -9.51
C TRP A 37 6.14 23.80 -9.19
N GLN A 38 5.31 23.17 -9.99
CA GLN A 38 3.89 22.97 -9.74
C GLN A 38 3.63 21.47 -9.63
N PHE A 39 2.75 21.05 -8.72
CA PHE A 39 2.47 19.63 -8.49
C PHE A 39 0.98 19.35 -8.55
N ASP A 40 0.59 18.37 -9.37
CA ASP A 40 -0.69 17.68 -9.31
C ASP A 40 -0.54 16.47 -8.40
N VAL A 41 -1.08 16.56 -7.18
CA VAL A 41 -1.06 15.48 -6.20
C VAL A 41 -2.43 14.81 -6.15
N SER A 42 -2.44 13.48 -6.21
CA SER A 42 -3.66 12.69 -6.08
C SER A 42 -3.49 11.50 -5.17
N ALA A 43 -4.53 11.21 -4.39
CA ALA A 43 -4.54 10.12 -3.41
C ALA A 43 -5.55 9.04 -3.79
N THR A 44 -5.17 7.79 -3.55
CA THR A 44 -5.99 6.60 -3.71
C THR A 44 -5.88 5.75 -2.44
N LEU A 45 -7.00 5.19 -1.98
CA LEU A 45 -7.01 4.36 -0.79
C LEU A 45 -7.83 3.09 -1.03
N LEU A 46 -7.14 1.96 -0.95
CA LEU A 46 -7.68 0.64 -1.27
C LEU A 46 -7.63 -0.27 -0.04
N GLU A 47 -8.60 -1.17 0.04
CA GLU A 47 -8.61 -2.28 0.98
C GLU A 47 -8.64 -3.60 0.20
N VAL A 48 -7.67 -4.47 0.45
CA VAL A 48 -7.70 -5.84 -0.07
C VAL A 48 -8.21 -6.76 1.02
N TYR A 49 -9.41 -7.31 0.81
CA TYR A 49 -10.04 -8.24 1.73
C TYR A 49 -10.61 -9.40 0.91
N ASN A 50 -10.29 -10.64 1.32
CA ASN A 50 -10.78 -11.85 0.67
C ASN A 50 -10.50 -11.91 -0.85
N GLU A 51 -9.29 -11.51 -1.30
CA GLU A 51 -8.90 -11.39 -2.72
C GLU A 51 -9.81 -10.46 -3.56
N ALA A 52 -10.58 -9.58 -2.92
CA ALA A 52 -11.32 -8.50 -3.55
C ALA A 52 -10.70 -7.15 -3.16
N VAL A 53 -10.54 -6.27 -4.14
CA VAL A 53 -10.03 -4.91 -3.95
C VAL A 53 -11.22 -3.98 -3.80
N HIS A 54 -11.32 -3.31 -2.66
CA HIS A 54 -12.36 -2.35 -2.36
C HIS A 54 -11.75 -0.96 -2.37
N ASP A 55 -12.30 -0.08 -3.19
CA ASP A 55 -11.95 1.34 -3.18
C ASP A 55 -12.72 2.03 -2.05
N ILE A 56 -11.99 2.57 -1.08
CA ILE A 56 -12.56 3.26 0.10
C ILE A 56 -13.01 4.68 -0.26
N LEU A 57 -12.49 5.27 -1.35
CA LEU A 57 -12.84 6.63 -1.79
C LEU A 57 -14.00 6.64 -2.79
N ALA A 58 -14.34 5.47 -3.34
CA ALA A 58 -15.47 5.30 -4.26
C ALA A 58 -16.82 5.46 -3.53
N PRO A 59 -17.80 6.16 -4.13
CA PRO A 59 -19.15 6.21 -3.59
C PRO A 59 -19.79 4.82 -3.54
N ARG A 60 -20.53 4.49 -2.47
CA ARG A 60 -21.17 3.18 -2.23
C ARG A 60 -21.99 2.61 -3.39
N LYS A 61 -22.49 3.44 -4.31
CA LYS A 61 -23.24 2.98 -5.50
C LYS A 61 -22.35 2.27 -6.52
N GLU A 62 -21.07 2.61 -6.61
CA GLU A 62 -20.10 2.04 -7.55
C GLU A 62 -19.42 0.78 -7.01
N GLN A 63 -19.31 0.64 -5.68
CA GLN A 63 -18.74 -0.57 -5.03
C GLN A 63 -19.52 -1.87 -5.34
N ARG A 64 -20.81 -1.78 -5.70
CA ARG A 64 -21.64 -2.95 -6.05
C ARG A 64 -21.40 -3.46 -7.49
N ALA A 65 -20.90 -2.62 -8.39
CA ALA A 65 -20.66 -3.00 -9.78
C ALA A 65 -19.37 -3.84 -9.95
N ALA A 66 -18.35 -3.59 -9.13
CA ALA A 66 -17.07 -4.30 -9.16
C ALA A 66 -17.12 -5.74 -8.59
N CYS A 67 -18.22 -6.12 -7.94
CA CYS A 67 -18.39 -7.43 -7.29
C CYS A 67 -18.98 -8.51 -8.23
N GLY A 68 -19.23 -8.19 -9.51
CA GLY A 68 -20.01 -9.02 -10.44
C GLY A 68 -19.33 -9.52 -11.70
N THR A 69 -18.06 -9.16 -11.98
CA THR A 69 -17.40 -9.53 -13.24
C THR A 69 -16.20 -10.44 -12.99
N ASP A 70 -16.36 -11.70 -13.42
CA ASP A 70 -15.34 -12.75 -13.47
C ASP A 70 -14.30 -12.48 -14.60
N SER A 71 -13.87 -11.22 -14.75
CA SER A 71 -12.95 -10.80 -15.80
C SER A 71 -11.53 -10.64 -15.23
N ARG A 72 -10.69 -11.59 -15.64
CA ARG A 72 -9.24 -11.75 -15.39
C ARG A 72 -8.36 -10.58 -15.91
N GLN A 73 -8.93 -9.38 -16.09
CA GLN A 73 -8.27 -8.15 -16.54
C GLN A 73 -8.69 -6.88 -15.77
N ALA A 74 -9.62 -6.98 -14.82
CA ALA A 74 -10.04 -5.85 -13.99
C ALA A 74 -9.01 -5.52 -12.90
N VAL A 75 -7.95 -4.80 -13.25
CA VAL A 75 -7.42 -3.75 -12.36
C VAL A 75 -8.07 -2.47 -12.87
N GLU A 76 -9.39 -2.38 -12.65
CA GLU A 76 -10.25 -1.28 -13.08
C GLU A 76 -9.78 0.02 -12.41
N GLN A 77 -9.90 1.13 -13.12
CA GLN A 77 -9.45 2.47 -12.72
C GLN A 77 -9.97 2.81 -11.31
N PHE A 78 -9.10 2.78 -10.32
CA PHE A 78 -9.44 3.19 -8.96
C PHE A 78 -9.70 4.69 -8.89
N VAL A 79 -10.67 5.09 -8.08
CA VAL A 79 -11.03 6.47 -7.86
C VAL A 79 -9.84 7.18 -7.21
N THR A 80 -9.25 8.07 -8.00
CA THR A 80 -8.13 8.89 -7.59
C THR A 80 -8.67 10.27 -7.24
N ARG A 81 -8.43 10.76 -6.02
CA ARG A 81 -8.90 12.07 -5.54
C ARG A 81 -7.77 13.08 -5.60
N LYS A 82 -7.95 14.17 -6.34
CA LYS A 82 -7.03 15.31 -6.29
C LYS A 82 -7.01 15.90 -4.88
N VAL A 83 -5.82 16.16 -4.36
CA VAL A 83 -5.60 16.72 -3.03
C VAL A 83 -4.70 17.95 -3.14
N ALA A 84 -5.15 19.06 -2.58
CA ALA A 84 -4.45 20.34 -2.69
C ALA A 84 -3.45 20.58 -1.54
N ASP A 85 -3.71 19.99 -0.37
CA ASP A 85 -2.93 20.20 0.85
C ASP A 85 -2.91 18.93 1.73
N ALA A 86 -2.02 18.92 2.72
CA ALA A 86 -1.91 17.83 3.69
C ALA A 86 -3.22 17.63 4.47
N ALA A 87 -3.93 18.72 4.80
CA ALA A 87 -5.20 18.66 5.53
C ALA A 87 -6.29 17.89 4.76
N ALA A 88 -6.32 17.99 3.43
CA ALA A 88 -7.22 17.26 2.56
C ALA A 88 -6.94 15.75 2.63
N VAL A 89 -5.66 15.36 2.64
CA VAL A 89 -5.27 13.96 2.81
C VAL A 89 -5.64 13.45 4.21
N HIS A 90 -5.40 14.22 5.27
CA HIS A 90 -5.80 13.85 6.64
C HIS A 90 -7.31 13.66 6.76
N ARG A 91 -8.12 14.52 6.12
CA ARG A 91 -9.58 14.35 6.05
C ARG A 91 -9.98 13.06 5.33
N LEU A 92 -9.28 12.70 4.24
CA LEU A 92 -9.53 11.42 3.53
C LEU A 92 -9.17 10.21 4.40
N LEU A 93 -8.03 10.25 5.10
CA LEU A 93 -7.61 9.20 6.02
C LEU A 93 -8.59 9.04 7.19
N ALA A 94 -9.05 10.14 7.78
CA ALA A 94 -10.05 10.13 8.85
C ALA A 94 -11.39 9.54 8.38
N LYS A 95 -11.86 9.95 7.19
CA LYS A 95 -13.07 9.38 6.58
C LYS A 95 -12.93 7.88 6.34
N ALA A 96 -11.79 7.45 5.81
CA ALA A 96 -11.52 6.05 5.56
C ALA A 96 -11.44 5.21 6.84
N ALA A 97 -10.80 5.73 7.89
CA ALA A 97 -10.77 5.09 9.19
C ALA A 97 -12.19 4.91 9.75
N GLN A 98 -13.07 5.89 9.58
CA GLN A 98 -14.47 5.79 9.96
C GLN A 98 -15.22 4.71 9.14
N GLU A 99 -15.03 4.66 7.83
CA GLU A 99 -15.65 3.63 6.98
C GLU A 99 -15.19 2.22 7.36
N ARG A 100 -13.90 2.04 7.65
CA ARG A 100 -13.35 0.76 8.14
C ARG A 100 -13.88 0.39 9.52
N HIS A 101 -14.02 1.37 10.42
CA HIS A 101 -14.56 1.14 11.75
C HIS A 101 -16.03 0.66 11.70
N VAL A 102 -16.86 1.34 10.89
CA VAL A 102 -18.28 0.96 10.71
C VAL A 102 -18.39 -0.45 10.12
N ALA A 103 -17.52 -0.81 9.16
CA ALA A 103 -17.47 -2.14 8.59
C ALA A 103 -17.05 -3.21 9.63
N ALA A 104 -16.13 -2.88 10.55
CA ALA A 104 -15.68 -3.78 11.61
C ALA A 104 -16.73 -3.99 12.72
N THR A 105 -17.58 -3.01 13.01
CA THR A 105 -18.69 -3.17 13.97
C THR A 105 -19.84 -4.03 13.44
N ALA A 106 -20.01 -4.12 12.12
CA ALA A 106 -21.04 -4.95 11.50
C ALA A 106 -20.61 -6.41 11.25
N CYS A 107 -19.30 -6.67 11.19
CA CYS A 107 -18.71 -8.00 11.01
C CYS A 107 -17.31 -7.98 11.63
N ASN A 108 -17.07 -8.80 12.66
CA ASN A 108 -15.84 -8.91 13.50
C ASN A 108 -14.54 -8.35 12.92
N ASP A 109 -13.71 -7.74 13.77
CA ASP A 109 -12.28 -7.36 13.61
C ASP A 109 -11.70 -7.47 12.18
N ARG A 110 -12.34 -6.78 11.23
CA ARG A 110 -11.96 -6.76 9.81
C ARG A 110 -10.59 -6.10 9.60
N SER A 111 -10.19 -5.22 10.52
CA SER A 111 -8.94 -4.46 10.48
C SER A 111 -7.68 -5.32 10.59
N SER A 112 -7.68 -6.40 11.37
CA SER A 112 -6.53 -7.32 11.45
C SER A 112 -6.42 -8.24 10.23
N ARG A 113 -7.45 -8.25 9.39
CA ARG A 113 -7.69 -9.26 8.35
C ARG A 113 -7.78 -8.71 6.94
N SER A 114 -7.65 -7.40 6.77
CA SER A 114 -7.61 -6.74 5.46
C SER A 114 -6.29 -6.00 5.31
N HIS A 115 -5.78 -5.94 4.08
CA HIS A 115 -4.62 -5.12 3.76
C HIS A 115 -5.08 -3.72 3.40
N ALA A 116 -4.42 -2.69 3.93
CA ALA A 116 -4.60 -1.31 3.51
C ALA A 116 -3.52 -0.92 2.49
N VAL A 117 -3.92 -0.26 1.40
CA VAL A 117 -2.97 0.31 0.45
C VAL A 117 -3.33 1.77 0.25
N PHE A 118 -2.50 2.67 0.78
CA PHE A 118 -2.57 4.10 0.53
C PHE A 118 -1.56 4.47 -0.55
N GLN A 119 -2.01 5.15 -1.59
CA GLN A 119 -1.17 5.59 -2.69
C GLN A 119 -1.27 7.10 -2.86
N LEU A 120 -0.12 7.75 -3.00
CA LEU A 120 -0.01 9.17 -3.31
C LEU A 120 0.79 9.31 -4.60
N SER A 121 0.11 9.77 -5.66
CA SER A 121 0.70 10.09 -6.96
C SER A 121 1.06 11.56 -7.00
N LEU A 122 2.30 11.86 -7.35
CA LEU A 122 2.84 13.21 -7.47
C LEU A 122 3.30 13.41 -8.91
N ASN A 123 2.71 14.38 -9.60
CA ASN A 123 3.14 14.79 -10.93
C ASN A 123 3.58 16.25 -10.85
N GLY A 124 4.88 16.48 -10.92
CA GLY A 124 5.49 17.80 -10.89
C GLY A 124 5.79 18.28 -12.31
N HIS A 125 5.56 19.57 -12.57
CA HIS A 125 6.01 20.23 -13.79
C HIS A 125 6.62 21.60 -13.48
N ARG A 126 7.61 21.97 -14.27
CA ARG A 126 8.26 23.28 -14.22
C ARG A 126 8.63 23.74 -15.62
N TRP A 127 8.54 25.04 -15.86
CA TRP A 127 9.07 25.64 -17.08
C TRP A 127 10.47 26.18 -16.84
N ALA A 128 11.44 25.77 -17.66
CA ALA A 128 12.81 26.28 -17.63
C ALA A 128 13.29 26.46 -19.08
N GLU A 129 13.76 27.66 -19.43
CA GLU A 129 14.39 27.97 -20.73
C GLU A 129 13.61 27.38 -21.94
N ASP A 130 12.31 27.69 -22.01
CA ASP A 130 11.38 27.24 -23.06
C ASP A 130 11.11 25.72 -23.13
N ARG A 131 11.44 24.97 -22.08
CA ARG A 131 11.11 23.54 -21.96
C ARG A 131 10.28 23.23 -20.72
N GLN A 132 9.37 22.27 -20.87
CA GLN A 132 8.65 21.68 -19.76
C GLN A 132 9.48 20.52 -19.18
N GLU A 133 9.94 20.68 -17.95
CA GLU A 133 10.44 19.57 -17.16
C GLU A 133 9.27 18.93 -16.44
N THR A 134 9.09 17.62 -16.59
CA THR A 134 8.07 16.86 -15.83
C THR A 134 8.72 15.77 -15.00
N VAL A 135 8.17 15.51 -13.81
CA VAL A 135 8.64 14.47 -12.90
C VAL A 135 7.43 13.78 -12.29
N SER A 136 7.39 12.46 -12.37
CA SER A 136 6.32 11.66 -11.78
C SER A 136 6.86 10.72 -10.71
N GLY A 137 6.13 10.61 -9.60
CA GLY A 137 6.45 9.73 -8.49
C GLY A 137 5.18 9.10 -7.90
N LEU A 138 5.30 7.87 -7.44
CA LEU A 138 4.24 7.14 -6.75
C LEU A 138 4.76 6.66 -5.40
N LEU A 139 4.19 7.18 -4.32
CA LEU A 139 4.39 6.64 -2.98
C LEU A 139 3.27 5.64 -2.70
N SER A 140 3.64 4.41 -2.33
CA SER A 140 2.71 3.39 -1.84
C SER A 140 3.05 3.06 -0.38
N LEU A 141 2.12 3.31 0.54
CA LEU A 141 2.18 2.91 1.95
C LEU A 141 1.19 1.77 2.18
N VAL A 142 1.71 0.62 2.61
CA VAL A 142 0.97 -0.63 2.63
C VAL A 142 0.93 -1.17 4.06
N ASP A 143 -0.25 -1.26 4.65
CA ASP A 143 -0.48 -1.94 5.93
C ASP A 143 -0.95 -3.36 5.63
N LEU A 144 -0.12 -4.36 5.97
CA LEU A 144 -0.43 -5.75 5.70
C LEU A 144 -1.28 -6.33 6.84
N ALA A 145 -2.23 -7.19 6.49
CA ALA A 145 -2.98 -8.00 7.44
C ALA A 145 -2.04 -8.89 8.28
N GLY A 146 -2.55 -9.37 9.40
CA GLY A 146 -1.85 -10.27 10.30
C GLY A 146 -1.23 -11.47 9.59
N SER A 147 0.02 -11.79 9.94
CA SER A 147 0.78 -12.92 9.37
C SER A 147 0.53 -14.25 10.07
N GLU A 148 -0.36 -14.27 11.07
CA GLU A 148 -0.65 -15.45 11.86
C GLU A 148 -1.32 -16.56 11.07
N ARG A 149 -0.90 -17.80 11.34
CA ARG A 149 -1.41 -18.98 10.66
C ARG A 149 -2.79 -19.39 11.17
N VAL A 150 -3.64 -19.78 10.23
CA VAL A 150 -5.01 -20.29 10.48
C VAL A 150 -5.05 -21.46 11.45
N GLU A 151 -4.01 -22.30 11.49
CA GLU A 151 -3.95 -23.53 12.30
C GLU A 151 -4.09 -23.29 13.81
N LYS A 152 -3.72 -22.09 14.30
CA LYS A 152 -3.95 -21.70 15.70
C LYS A 152 -5.33 -21.14 15.97
N SER A 153 -6.06 -20.75 14.93
CA SER A 153 -7.44 -20.30 15.05
C SER A 153 -8.35 -21.53 15.09
N GLN A 154 -9.10 -21.73 16.17
CA GLN A 154 -10.21 -22.70 16.22
C GLN A 154 -11.39 -22.27 15.33
N ALA A 155 -11.11 -21.61 14.20
CA ALA A 155 -12.08 -21.04 13.30
C ALA A 155 -12.76 -22.15 12.50
N THR A 156 -14.08 -22.28 12.64
CA THR A 156 -14.90 -23.21 11.86
C THR A 156 -15.70 -22.44 10.77
N GLY A 157 -16.01 -23.12 9.66
CA GLY A 157 -16.87 -22.59 8.60
C GLY A 157 -16.27 -21.42 7.80
N GLU A 158 -17.04 -20.34 7.62
CA GLU A 158 -16.70 -19.14 6.83
C GLU A 158 -15.39 -18.48 7.29
N ARG A 159 -15.12 -18.45 8.61
CA ARG A 159 -13.88 -17.88 9.17
C ARG A 159 -12.62 -18.65 8.75
N MET A 160 -12.73 -19.96 8.52
CA MET A 160 -11.60 -20.75 8.00
C MET A 160 -11.32 -20.42 6.54
N LYS A 161 -12.35 -20.19 5.73
CA LYS A 161 -12.20 -19.75 4.33
C LYS A 161 -11.53 -18.39 4.28
N GLU A 162 -12.03 -17.43 5.07
CA GLU A 162 -11.48 -16.08 5.19
C GLU A 162 -9.99 -16.09 5.56
N ALA A 163 -9.63 -16.82 6.63
CA ALA A 163 -8.24 -16.92 7.10
C ALA A 163 -7.30 -17.57 6.07
N ARG A 164 -7.82 -18.47 5.21
CA ARG A 164 -7.06 -19.02 4.06
C ARG A 164 -6.77 -17.96 3.00
N PHE A 165 -7.71 -17.07 2.70
CA PHE A 165 -7.50 -16.02 1.69
C PHE A 165 -6.51 -14.95 2.16
N ILE A 166 -6.52 -14.59 3.45
CA ILE A 166 -5.53 -13.69 4.05
C ILE A 166 -4.13 -14.29 3.90
N ASN A 167 -3.96 -15.54 4.35
CA ASN A 167 -2.69 -16.24 4.26
C ASN A 167 -2.25 -16.49 2.80
N ARG A 168 -3.20 -16.65 1.87
CA ARG A 168 -2.91 -16.77 0.44
C ARG A 168 -2.24 -15.50 -0.10
N SER A 169 -2.75 -14.32 0.24
CA SER A 169 -2.16 -13.05 -0.23
C SER A 169 -0.74 -12.84 0.28
N LEU A 170 -0.47 -13.17 1.55
CA LEU A 170 0.88 -13.09 2.15
C LEU A 170 1.83 -14.17 1.61
N SER A 171 1.31 -15.38 1.37
CA SER A 171 2.10 -16.46 0.76
C SER A 171 2.48 -16.13 -0.68
N ALA A 172 1.54 -15.58 -1.46
CA ALA A 172 1.81 -15.10 -2.81
C ALA A 172 2.85 -13.96 -2.82
N LEU A 173 2.80 -13.06 -1.84
CA LEU A 173 3.83 -12.04 -1.65
C LEU A 173 5.20 -12.69 -1.37
N GLY A 174 5.23 -13.74 -0.54
CA GLY A 174 6.43 -14.54 -0.31
C GLY A 174 7.00 -15.18 -1.58
N ASP A 175 6.15 -15.78 -2.41
CA ASP A 175 6.55 -16.38 -3.68
C ASP A 175 7.13 -15.34 -4.64
N VAL A 176 6.55 -14.13 -4.67
CA VAL A 176 7.05 -13.01 -5.49
C VAL A 176 8.43 -12.56 -5.03
N ILE A 177 8.63 -12.34 -3.73
CA ILE A 177 9.92 -11.94 -3.17
C ILE A 177 10.98 -13.02 -3.41
N GLU A 178 10.63 -14.29 -3.23
CA GLU A 178 11.55 -15.39 -3.47
C GLU A 178 11.93 -15.52 -4.95
N ALA A 179 10.96 -15.35 -5.86
CA ALA A 179 11.22 -15.31 -7.30
C ALA A 179 12.09 -14.11 -7.70
N LEU A 180 11.94 -12.96 -7.05
CA LEU A 180 12.75 -11.77 -7.28
C LEU A 180 14.19 -11.93 -6.76
N SER A 181 14.37 -12.50 -5.57
CA SER A 181 15.70 -12.79 -5.01
C SER A 181 16.49 -13.78 -5.88
N ARG A 182 15.82 -14.83 -6.41
CA ARG A 182 16.43 -15.79 -7.34
C ARG A 182 16.76 -15.21 -8.72
N ARG A 183 16.12 -14.09 -9.10
CA ARG A 183 16.22 -13.52 -10.46
C ARG A 183 17.60 -12.93 -10.79
N GLY A 184 18.46 -12.74 -9.78
CA GLY A 184 19.85 -12.32 -9.96
C GLY A 184 20.06 -11.09 -10.84
N SER A 185 21.27 -10.91 -11.37
CA SER A 185 21.61 -9.88 -12.37
C SER A 185 20.99 -10.13 -13.75
N ASP A 186 20.61 -11.37 -14.02
CA ASP A 186 20.34 -11.85 -15.38
C ASP A 186 18.88 -11.61 -15.78
N GLY A 187 18.02 -11.24 -14.82
CA GLY A 187 16.64 -10.80 -15.05
C GLY A 187 15.70 -11.87 -15.63
N THR A 188 16.15 -13.12 -15.71
CA THR A 188 15.41 -14.24 -16.30
C THR A 188 14.55 -14.95 -15.25
N GLY A 189 13.38 -15.46 -15.66
CA GLY A 189 12.47 -16.21 -14.78
C GLY A 189 11.12 -15.51 -14.55
N HIS A 190 10.06 -16.29 -14.36
CA HIS A 190 8.71 -15.76 -14.17
C HIS A 190 8.49 -15.34 -12.71
N VAL A 191 7.99 -14.11 -12.49
CA VAL A 191 7.58 -13.64 -11.15
C VAL A 191 6.05 -13.71 -11.05
N PRO A 192 5.50 -14.45 -10.08
CA PRO A 192 4.08 -14.79 -10.04
C PRO A 192 3.21 -13.68 -9.40
N TYR A 193 3.35 -12.44 -9.87
CA TYR A 193 2.57 -11.29 -9.37
C TYR A 193 1.06 -11.50 -9.44
N ARG A 194 0.59 -12.39 -10.31
CA ARG A 194 -0.84 -12.67 -10.55
C ARG A 194 -1.46 -13.62 -9.52
N ASN A 195 -0.69 -14.19 -8.60
CA ASN A 195 -1.19 -15.16 -7.64
C ASN A 195 -2.15 -14.56 -6.59
N SER A 196 -2.07 -13.24 -6.36
CA SER A 196 -3.00 -12.49 -5.51
C SER A 196 -3.28 -11.08 -6.03
N ARG A 197 -4.39 -10.47 -5.61
CA ARG A 197 -4.68 -9.05 -5.87
C ARG A 197 -3.64 -8.12 -5.24
N LEU A 198 -3.18 -8.44 -4.03
CA LEU A 198 -2.14 -7.68 -3.34
C LEU A 198 -0.85 -7.62 -4.17
N THR A 199 -0.34 -8.76 -4.63
CA THR A 199 0.89 -8.81 -5.43
C THR A 199 0.74 -8.14 -6.80
N MET A 200 -0.47 -8.07 -7.35
CA MET A 200 -0.71 -7.28 -8.57
C MET A 200 -0.66 -5.78 -8.31
N LEU A 201 -1.24 -5.31 -7.20
CA LEU A 201 -1.17 -3.90 -6.79
C LEU A 201 0.27 -3.46 -6.49
N LEU A 202 1.05 -4.34 -5.84
CA LEU A 202 2.43 -4.06 -5.46
C LEU A 202 3.45 -4.29 -6.57
N LYS A 203 3.03 -4.75 -7.75
CA LYS A 203 3.93 -5.08 -8.84
C LYS A 203 4.88 -3.92 -9.16
N SER A 204 4.37 -2.70 -9.31
CA SER A 204 5.20 -1.52 -9.60
C SER A 204 6.20 -1.21 -8.49
N SER A 205 5.81 -1.42 -7.23
CA SER A 205 6.66 -1.22 -6.04
C SER A 205 7.68 -2.35 -5.80
N LEU A 206 7.57 -3.47 -6.52
CA LEU A 206 8.45 -4.63 -6.40
C LEU A 206 9.18 -4.95 -7.71
N SER A 207 8.97 -4.15 -8.77
CA SER A 207 9.57 -4.38 -10.08
C SER A 207 10.51 -3.24 -10.47
N GLY A 208 11.82 -3.50 -10.47
CA GLY A 208 12.87 -2.89 -11.31
C GLY A 208 13.18 -1.39 -11.16
N ASP A 209 12.23 -0.60 -10.64
CA ASP A 209 12.28 0.86 -10.66
C ASP A 209 11.49 1.45 -9.48
N SER A 210 11.86 1.03 -8.27
CA SER A 210 11.22 1.52 -7.06
C SER A 210 12.17 1.42 -5.87
N LYS A 211 11.87 2.20 -4.83
CA LYS A 211 12.50 2.06 -3.52
C LYS A 211 11.48 1.41 -2.60
N ALA A 212 11.85 0.30 -1.98
CA ALA A 212 11.02 -0.41 -1.02
C ALA A 212 11.68 -0.37 0.36
N LEU A 213 10.88 -0.05 1.38
CA LEU A 213 11.24 -0.16 2.78
C LEU A 213 10.19 -1.03 3.46
N MET A 214 10.64 -2.08 4.14
CA MET A 214 9.77 -2.97 4.89
C MET A 214 9.99 -2.78 6.39
N PHE A 215 8.91 -2.53 7.12
CA PHE A 215 8.90 -2.63 8.58
C PHE A 215 8.40 -4.02 8.99
N VAL A 216 9.10 -4.63 9.95
CA VAL A 216 8.73 -5.95 10.48
C VAL A 216 8.45 -5.79 11.97
N ASN A 217 7.17 -5.84 12.33
CA ASN A 217 6.74 -5.73 13.72
C ASN A 217 6.76 -7.11 14.36
N VAL A 218 7.47 -7.23 15.49
CA VAL A 218 7.60 -8.48 16.24
C VAL A 218 7.15 -8.29 17.68
N SER A 219 6.66 -9.36 18.29
CA SER A 219 6.22 -9.34 19.69
C SER A 219 7.28 -9.97 20.58
N PRO A 220 7.62 -9.38 21.73
CA PRO A 220 8.56 -9.98 22.68
C PRO A 220 7.94 -11.15 23.49
N CYS A 221 6.63 -11.42 23.34
CA CYS A 221 5.99 -12.51 24.09
C CYS A 221 6.50 -13.87 23.64
N LEU A 222 6.87 -14.73 24.59
CA LEU A 222 7.24 -16.11 24.33
C LEU A 222 6.12 -16.90 23.61
N CYS A 223 4.86 -16.57 23.92
CA CYS A 223 3.68 -17.12 23.26
C CYS A 223 3.65 -16.89 21.74
N HIS A 224 4.35 -15.86 21.24
CA HIS A 224 4.42 -15.47 19.84
C HIS A 224 5.75 -15.86 19.17
N LEU A 225 6.59 -16.67 19.82
CA LEU A 225 7.93 -17.01 19.32
C LEU A 225 7.92 -17.56 17.88
N ASN A 226 7.01 -18.48 17.58
CA ASN A 226 6.91 -19.08 16.24
C ASN A 226 6.52 -18.07 15.16
N GLU A 227 5.60 -17.15 15.45
CA GLU A 227 5.21 -16.09 14.51
C GLU A 227 6.36 -15.09 14.32
N THR A 228 7.02 -14.71 15.42
CA THR A 228 8.19 -13.82 15.40
C THR A 228 9.31 -14.40 14.53
N LEU A 229 9.62 -15.69 14.68
CA LEU A 229 10.60 -16.37 13.83
C LEU A 229 10.16 -16.43 12.36
N ALA A 230 8.88 -16.63 12.08
CA ALA A 230 8.36 -16.62 10.72
C ALA A 230 8.50 -15.22 10.07
N SER A 231 8.11 -14.16 10.78
CA SER A 231 8.24 -12.77 10.32
C SER A 231 9.70 -12.38 10.07
N LEU A 232 10.63 -12.75 10.97
CA LEU A 232 12.06 -12.45 10.80
C LEU A 232 12.69 -13.23 9.63
N ARG A 233 12.31 -14.50 9.44
CA ARG A 233 12.77 -15.27 8.27
C ARG A 233 12.26 -14.68 6.96
N PHE A 234 11.03 -14.20 6.95
CA PHE A 234 10.48 -13.50 5.80
C PHE A 234 11.23 -12.18 5.54
N ALA A 235 11.52 -11.41 6.59
CA ALA A 235 12.32 -10.19 6.51
C ALA A 235 13.71 -10.43 5.88
N ALA A 236 14.39 -11.52 6.30
CA ALA A 236 15.67 -11.89 5.74
C ALA A 236 15.57 -12.17 4.22
N LYS A 237 14.54 -12.90 3.77
CA LYS A 237 14.29 -13.12 2.34
C LYS A 237 14.05 -11.81 1.56
N VAL A 238 13.33 -10.87 2.16
CA VAL A 238 13.07 -9.54 1.55
C VAL A 238 14.36 -8.72 1.49
N HIS A 239 15.22 -8.80 2.50
CA HIS A 239 16.52 -8.13 2.49
C HIS A 239 17.41 -8.59 1.35
N ASP A 240 17.41 -9.90 1.07
CA ASP A 240 18.18 -10.51 -0.02
C ASP A 240 17.56 -10.30 -1.41
N CYS A 241 16.41 -9.62 -1.49
CA CYS A 241 15.72 -9.33 -2.74
C CYS A 241 16.24 -8.04 -3.38
N ASN A 242 16.81 -8.14 -4.58
CA ASN A 242 17.20 -6.96 -5.36
C ASN A 242 16.04 -6.48 -6.24
N VAL A 243 15.40 -5.38 -5.84
CA VAL A 243 14.28 -4.75 -6.58
C VAL A 243 14.79 -3.90 -7.77
N GLY A 244 16.10 -3.74 -7.93
CA GLY A 244 16.71 -2.91 -8.97
C GLY A 244 17.03 -1.49 -8.50
N VAL A 245 17.50 -0.64 -9.42
CA VAL A 245 17.88 0.75 -9.14
C VAL A 245 16.74 1.67 -9.59
N ALA A 246 16.17 2.41 -8.64
CA ALA A 246 15.17 3.44 -8.92
C ALA A 246 15.75 4.52 -9.84
N ARG A 247 15.07 4.78 -10.96
CA ARG A 247 15.43 5.78 -11.95
C ARG A 247 14.55 7.00 -11.80
N ARG A 248 15.14 8.15 -12.16
CA ARG A 248 14.38 9.39 -12.28
C ARG A 248 13.74 9.43 -13.67
N TYR A 249 12.41 9.35 -13.72
CA TYR A 249 11.66 9.69 -14.91
C TYR A 249 11.49 11.21 -14.97
N ALA A 250 12.44 11.87 -15.64
CA ALA A 250 12.30 13.26 -16.05
C ALA A 250 12.08 13.25 -17.57
N ASP A 251 10.85 13.53 -18.00
CA ASP A 251 10.61 13.75 -19.42
C ASP A 251 10.96 15.21 -19.73
N ASN A 252 12.00 15.38 -20.54
CA ASN A 252 12.42 16.66 -21.07
C ASN A 252 11.71 16.83 -22.42
N GLY A 253 10.41 17.12 -22.37
CA GLY A 253 9.60 17.32 -23.55
C GLY A 253 10.24 18.36 -24.46
N LYS A 254 10.73 17.94 -25.63
CA LYS A 254 11.06 18.87 -26.70
C LYS A 254 9.74 19.26 -27.37
N VAL A 255 9.37 20.53 -27.25
CA VAL A 255 8.38 21.15 -28.14
C VAL A 255 9.02 21.35 -29.50
#